data_AF-H3BJL8-F1
#
_entry.id   AF-H3BJL8-F1
#
_cell.length_a   1.000
_cell.length_b   1.000
_cell.length_c   1.000
_cell.angle_alpha   90.00
_cell.angle_beta   90.00
_cell.angle_gamma   90.00
#
_symmetry.space_group_name_H-M   'P 1'
#
loop_
_entity.id
_entity.type
_entity.pdbx_description
1 polymer ?
#
loop_
_entity_poly.entity_id
_entity_poly.type
_entity_poly.pdbx_seq_one_letter_code
_entity_poly.pdbx_strand_id
1 'polypeptide(L)'
;MPFAAVDIQDDCGSPDVPQANPKRSKEEEEDRGDKNDHVKKRKKAKKDYQPNYFLSIPITNKKITTGIKVLQNSILQQDKRLTKAMVGDGSFHITLLVMQLLNEDEVNIGTDALLELKPFVEEILEGKHLALPFQGIGTFQ
;
A
#
# COMPACT_ATOMS: atom_id res chain seq x y z
N MET A 1 -20.46 -4.70 1.14
CA MET A 1 -20.23 -4.02 2.42
C MET A 1 -20.18 -2.53 2.13
N PRO A 2 -21.15 -1.72 2.58
CA PRO A 2 -21.17 -0.29 2.28
C PRO A 2 -20.26 0.48 3.25
N PHE A 3 -19.51 1.45 2.71
CA PHE A 3 -18.65 2.34 3.48
C PHE A 3 -19.49 3.30 4.33
N ALA A 4 -19.20 3.40 5.62
CA ALA A 4 -19.81 4.35 6.51
C ALA A 4 -19.26 5.76 6.23
N ALA A 5 -20.13 6.68 5.82
CA ALA A 5 -19.86 8.11 5.83
C ALA A 5 -19.83 8.60 7.28
N VAL A 6 -18.78 9.33 7.65
CA VAL A 6 -18.72 10.05 8.92
C VAL A 6 -18.69 11.53 8.59
N ASP A 7 -19.78 12.20 8.94
CA ASP A 7 -19.93 13.65 8.92
C ASP A 7 -19.00 14.27 9.98
N ILE A 8 -18.08 15.14 9.55
CA ILE A 8 -17.33 16.01 10.46
C ILE A 8 -17.97 17.38 10.40
N GLN A 9 -18.52 17.79 11.53
CA GLN A 9 -19.08 19.12 11.75
C GLN A 9 -17.94 20.15 11.83
N ASP A 10 -18.13 21.24 11.08
CA ASP A 10 -17.29 22.43 11.05
C ASP A 10 -17.92 23.47 12.00
N ASP A 11 -17.24 23.79 13.10
CA ASP A 11 -17.61 24.93 13.94
C ASP A 11 -16.39 25.48 14.70
N CYS A 12 -15.85 26.60 14.22
CA CYS A 12 -15.30 27.63 15.10
C CYS A 12 -15.28 29.00 14.40
N GLY A 13 -16.28 29.82 14.73
CA GLY A 13 -16.18 31.25 15.06
C GLY A 13 -15.34 32.22 14.21
N SER A 14 -16.01 33.01 13.37
CA SER A 14 -15.62 34.30 12.77
C SER A 14 -15.57 35.47 13.79
N PRO A 15 -15.26 36.76 13.44
CA PRO A 15 -14.73 37.37 12.20
C PRO A 15 -13.54 38.35 12.44
N ASP A 16 -12.85 38.81 11.38
CA ASP A 16 -12.38 40.20 11.30
C ASP A 16 -12.03 40.57 9.83
N VAL A 17 -12.48 41.75 9.41
CA VAL A 17 -12.46 42.32 8.04
C VAL A 17 -11.98 43.78 8.19
N PRO A 18 -11.50 44.50 7.15
CA PRO A 18 -10.60 44.21 6.03
C PRO A 18 -9.36 45.16 6.07
N GLN A 19 -8.42 45.10 5.10
CA GLN A 19 -8.04 46.32 4.34
C GLN A 19 -7.04 46.10 3.19
N ALA A 20 -7.40 46.71 2.04
CA ALA A 20 -6.56 47.39 1.05
C ALA A 20 -5.68 46.58 0.05
N ASN A 21 -6.23 46.40 -1.15
CA ASN A 21 -5.52 46.53 -2.43
C ASN A 21 -5.29 48.04 -2.72
N PRO A 22 -4.28 48.49 -3.51
CA PRO A 22 -4.24 48.19 -4.95
C PRO A 22 -2.88 48.21 -5.70
N LYS A 23 -2.85 47.43 -6.81
CA LYS A 23 -2.31 47.72 -8.15
C LYS A 23 -0.87 48.28 -8.30
N ARG A 24 -0.04 47.59 -9.09
CA ARG A 24 0.47 48.12 -10.38
C ARG A 24 1.12 47.06 -11.27
N SER A 25 0.79 47.21 -12.55
CA SER A 25 1.09 46.45 -13.77
C SER A 25 2.41 46.86 -14.45
N LYS A 26 3.04 45.92 -15.16
CA LYS A 26 3.72 46.03 -16.48
C LYS A 26 4.55 44.74 -16.67
N GLU A 27 4.20 43.79 -17.53
CA GLU A 27 4.33 43.75 -19.01
C GLU A 27 5.76 43.82 -19.53
N GLU A 28 6.03 43.03 -20.58
CA GLU A 28 7.26 42.78 -21.36
C GLU A 28 7.96 41.47 -20.92
N GLU A 29 8.17 40.43 -21.74
CA GLU A 29 8.33 40.35 -23.20
C GLU A 29 7.99 38.94 -23.72
N GLU A 30 7.55 38.87 -24.99
CA GLU A 30 7.51 37.68 -25.82
C GLU A 30 8.91 37.06 -25.93
N ASP A 31 9.05 35.75 -25.72
CA ASP A 31 10.04 34.99 -26.48
C ASP A 31 9.47 33.65 -26.95
N ARG A 32 9.86 33.34 -28.18
CA ARG A 32 9.26 32.39 -29.10
C ARG A 32 9.56 30.96 -28.68
N GLY A 33 8.62 30.09 -29.02
CA GLY A 33 8.60 28.70 -28.59
C GLY A 33 9.89 27.94 -28.88
N ASP A 34 10.29 27.15 -27.88
CA ASP A 34 11.01 25.92 -28.12
C ASP A 34 10.24 24.77 -27.47
N LYS A 35 9.86 23.82 -28.33
CA LYS A 35 9.13 22.60 -27.99
C LYS A 35 10.12 21.64 -27.34
N ASN A 36 10.23 21.69 -26.03
CA ASN A 36 10.71 20.55 -25.27
C ASN A 36 9.87 20.43 -24.00
N ASP A 37 8.73 19.76 -24.16
CA ASP A 37 7.92 19.22 -23.08
C ASP A 37 8.68 18.06 -22.42
N HIS A 38 9.86 18.36 -21.87
CA HIS A 38 10.33 17.66 -20.70
C HIS A 38 9.32 17.98 -19.62
N VAL A 39 8.27 17.16 -19.55
CA VAL A 39 7.45 16.98 -18.36
C VAL A 39 8.45 16.74 -17.25
N LYS A 40 8.84 17.82 -16.58
CA LYS A 40 9.54 17.81 -15.32
C LYS A 40 8.62 16.94 -14.48
N LYS A 41 8.97 15.65 -14.32
CA LYS A 41 8.39 14.78 -13.32
C LYS A 41 8.64 15.55 -12.03
N ARG A 42 7.66 16.37 -11.66
CA ARG A 42 7.61 17.04 -10.38
C ARG A 42 7.79 15.87 -9.44
N LYS A 43 8.95 15.78 -8.79
CA LYS A 43 9.09 14.98 -7.59
C LYS A 43 8.03 15.59 -6.68
N LYS A 44 6.81 15.03 -6.71
CA LYS A 44 5.79 15.32 -5.71
C LYS A 44 6.55 15.21 -4.41
N ALA A 45 6.44 16.24 -3.56
CA ALA A 45 6.99 16.22 -2.22
C ALA A 45 6.72 14.82 -1.66
N LYS A 46 7.73 14.21 -1.00
CA LYS A 46 7.57 12.92 -0.31
C LYS A 46 6.45 13.07 0.72
N LYS A 47 5.20 12.98 0.27
CA LYS A 47 4.06 12.65 1.12
C LYS A 47 4.42 11.32 1.73
N ASP A 48 4.13 11.19 3.00
CA ASP A 48 4.43 10.01 3.80
C ASP A 48 3.94 8.76 3.06
N TYR A 49 4.88 8.06 2.45
CA TYR A 49 4.58 6.81 1.75
C TYR A 49 4.29 5.78 2.84
N GLN A 50 3.01 5.46 2.98
CA GLN A 50 2.54 4.40 3.87
C GLN A 50 1.84 3.36 2.99
N PRO A 51 2.40 2.16 2.86
CA PRO A 51 1.74 1.09 2.13
C PRO A 51 0.37 0.76 2.72
N ASN A 52 -0.60 0.52 1.86
CA ASN A 52 -1.96 0.10 2.23
C ASN A 52 -2.46 -1.10 1.42
N TYR A 53 -1.69 -1.56 0.42
CA TYR A 53 -1.93 -2.79 -0.32
C TYR A 53 -0.64 -3.61 -0.43
N PHE A 54 -0.79 -4.90 -0.71
CA PHE A 54 0.34 -5.79 -0.95
C PHE A 54 -0.04 -6.96 -1.84
N LEU A 55 0.94 -7.53 -2.54
CA LEU A 55 0.83 -8.81 -3.23
C LEU A 55 1.09 -9.94 -2.24
N SER A 56 0.19 -10.93 -2.24
CA SER A 56 0.17 -12.02 -1.27
C SER A 56 0.31 -13.36 -1.96
N ILE A 57 1.22 -14.21 -1.48
CA ILE A 57 1.24 -15.65 -1.79
C ILE A 57 0.56 -16.37 -0.61
N PRO A 58 -0.70 -16.83 -0.76
CA PRO A 58 -1.43 -17.46 0.34
C PRO A 58 -0.85 -18.83 0.67
N ILE A 59 -0.80 -19.16 1.97
CA ILE A 59 -0.39 -20.51 2.40
C ILE A 59 -1.56 -21.48 2.25
N THR A 60 -1.51 -22.31 1.22
CA THR A 60 -2.57 -23.28 0.91
C THR A 60 -2.33 -24.67 1.51
N ASN A 61 -1.07 -25.00 1.85
CA ASN A 61 -0.72 -26.30 2.43
C ASN A 61 -1.17 -26.39 3.89
N LYS A 62 -2.19 -27.24 4.14
CA LYS A 62 -2.77 -27.45 5.48
C LYS A 62 -1.76 -27.92 6.52
N LYS A 63 -0.74 -28.69 6.13
CA LYS A 63 0.31 -29.14 7.08
C LYS A 63 1.07 -27.94 7.63
N ILE A 64 1.33 -26.93 6.80
CA ILE A 64 2.01 -25.70 7.22
C ILE A 64 1.11 -24.89 8.16
N THR A 65 -0.14 -24.63 7.77
CA THR A 65 -1.04 -23.82 8.59
C THR A 65 -1.37 -24.49 9.93
N THR A 66 -1.56 -25.81 9.96
CA THR A 66 -1.70 -26.58 11.21
C THR A 66 -0.42 -26.53 12.05
N GLY A 67 0.76 -26.66 11.44
CA GLY A 67 2.04 -26.55 12.15
C GLY A 67 2.23 -25.18 12.82
N ILE A 68 1.91 -24.09 12.10
CA ILE A 68 1.94 -22.74 12.66
C ILE A 68 0.93 -22.61 13.81
N LYS A 69 -0.28 -23.18 13.68
CA LYS A 69 -1.27 -23.14 14.76
C LYS A 69 -0.80 -23.85 16.03
N VAL A 70 -0.15 -25.00 15.89
CA VAL A 70 0.48 -25.71 17.02
C VAL A 70 1.54 -24.83 17.68
N LEU A 71 2.39 -24.17 16.90
CA LEU A 71 3.39 -23.23 17.40
C LEU A 71 2.73 -22.06 18.16
N GLN A 72 1.75 -21.38 17.57
CA GLN A 72 1.02 -20.29 18.23
C GLN A 72 0.42 -20.76 19.56
N ASN A 73 -0.26 -21.91 19.58
CA ASN A 73 -0.85 -22.46 20.79
C ASN A 73 0.20 -22.75 21.88
N SER A 74 1.37 -23.28 21.50
CA SER A 74 2.46 -23.55 22.47
C SER A 74 3.04 -22.27 23.09
N ILE A 75 3.05 -21.16 22.34
CA ILE A 75 3.44 -19.84 22.85
C ILE A 75 2.37 -19.32 23.81
N LEU A 76 1.09 -19.41 23.44
CA LEU A 76 -0.02 -18.92 24.26
C LEU A 76 -0.24 -19.73 25.56
N GLN A 77 0.13 -21.01 25.56
CA GLN A 77 0.16 -21.82 26.78
C GLN A 77 1.17 -21.27 27.79
N GLN A 78 2.27 -20.67 27.33
CA GLN A 78 3.29 -20.07 28.19
C GLN A 78 2.93 -18.64 28.59
N ASP A 79 2.42 -17.82 27.66
CA ASP A 79 1.97 -16.47 27.95
C ASP A 79 0.72 -16.08 27.15
N LYS A 80 -0.43 -16.08 27.83
CA LYS A 80 -1.73 -15.74 27.24
C LYS A 80 -1.84 -14.27 26.82
N ARG A 81 -1.01 -13.37 27.35
CA ARG A 81 -1.05 -11.93 26.99
C ARG A 81 -0.71 -11.71 25.51
N LEU A 82 0.02 -12.65 24.90
CA LEU A 82 0.40 -12.62 23.48
C LEU A 82 -0.75 -12.98 22.51
N THR A 83 -1.94 -13.29 23.00
CA THR A 83 -3.08 -13.71 22.15
C THR A 83 -3.38 -12.70 21.04
N LYS A 84 -3.38 -11.39 21.35
CA LYS A 84 -3.67 -10.34 20.35
C LYS A 84 -2.53 -10.11 19.35
N ALA A 85 -1.33 -10.63 19.62
CA ALA A 85 -0.20 -10.54 18.70
C ALA A 85 -0.17 -11.68 17.68
N MET A 86 -0.98 -12.74 17.88
CA MET A 86 -1.07 -13.84 16.93
C MET A 86 -1.88 -13.41 15.71
N VAL A 87 -1.33 -13.63 14.52
CA VAL A 87 -2.09 -13.49 13.27
C VAL A 87 -3.23 -14.51 13.23
N GLY A 88 -4.38 -14.09 12.72
CA GLY A 88 -5.60 -14.89 12.71
C GLY A 88 -5.55 -16.08 11.75
N ASP A 89 -6.37 -17.10 12.03
CA ASP A 89 -6.49 -18.26 11.17
C ASP A 89 -6.96 -17.85 9.76
N GLY A 90 -6.36 -18.44 8.73
CA GLY A 90 -6.68 -18.14 7.33
C GLY A 90 -5.97 -16.91 6.75
N SER A 91 -5.22 -16.16 7.56
CA SER A 91 -4.45 -14.98 7.11
C SER A 91 -2.96 -15.27 6.83
N PHE A 92 -2.52 -16.53 6.89
CA PHE A 92 -1.11 -16.86 6.62
C PHE A 92 -0.75 -16.61 5.15
N HIS A 93 0.27 -15.79 4.93
CA HIS A 93 0.77 -15.47 3.59
C HIS A 93 2.26 -15.11 3.61
N ILE A 94 2.89 -15.13 2.43
CA ILE A 94 4.13 -14.42 2.17
C ILE A 94 3.78 -13.10 1.49
N THR A 95 4.24 -11.99 2.04
CA THR A 95 4.16 -10.67 1.38
C THR A 95 5.25 -10.60 0.32
N LEU A 96 4.85 -10.50 -0.96
CA LEU A 96 5.77 -10.44 -2.09
C LEU A 96 6.18 -9.00 -2.43
N LEU A 97 5.24 -8.07 -2.35
CA LEU A 97 5.45 -6.65 -2.66
C LEU A 97 4.46 -5.80 -1.87
N VAL A 98 4.90 -4.67 -1.29
CA VAL A 98 4.02 -3.67 -0.67
C VAL A 98 3.88 -2.45 -1.56
N MET A 99 2.70 -1.85 -1.59
CA MET A 99 2.41 -0.69 -2.45
C MET A 99 1.41 0.26 -1.79
N GLN A 100 1.29 1.45 -2.36
CA GLN A 100 0.30 2.44 -1.96
C GLN A 100 -0.65 2.71 -3.13
N LEU A 101 -1.95 2.45 -2.93
CA LEU A 101 -3.03 2.73 -3.89
C LEU A 101 -4.06 3.62 -3.17
N LEU A 102 -4.21 4.86 -3.61
CA LEU A 102 -4.89 5.93 -2.88
C LEU A 102 -6.33 6.19 -3.30
N ASN A 103 -6.76 5.61 -4.41
CA ASN A 103 -8.07 5.80 -5.00
C ASN A 103 -8.47 4.58 -5.86
N GLU A 104 -9.71 4.56 -6.33
CA GLU A 104 -10.27 3.45 -7.12
C GLU A 104 -9.52 3.22 -8.44
N ASP A 105 -9.10 4.30 -9.12
CA ASP A 105 -8.33 4.20 -10.36
C ASP A 105 -6.98 3.50 -10.12
N GLU A 106 -6.28 3.84 -9.03
CA GLU A 106 -5.03 3.17 -8.66
C GLU A 106 -5.23 1.70 -8.27
N VAL A 107 -6.37 1.35 -7.66
CA VAL A 107 -6.73 -0.06 -7.40
C VAL A 107 -6.97 -0.82 -8.71
N ASN A 108 -7.64 -0.22 -9.68
CA ASN A 108 -7.84 -0.81 -11.00
C ASN A 108 -6.49 -1.00 -11.72
N ILE A 109 -5.62 0.02 -11.72
CA ILE A 109 -4.26 -0.08 -12.27
C ILE A 109 -3.47 -1.21 -11.60
N GLY A 110 -3.55 -1.34 -10.28
CA GLY A 110 -2.89 -2.44 -9.55
C GLY A 110 -3.42 -3.82 -9.94
N THR A 111 -4.71 -3.92 -10.24
CA THR A 111 -5.36 -5.15 -10.71
C THR A 111 -4.87 -5.52 -12.11
N ASP A 112 -4.85 -4.55 -13.03
CA ASP A 112 -4.35 -4.74 -14.39
C ASP A 112 -2.87 -5.14 -14.38
N ALA A 113 -2.05 -4.46 -13.57
CA ALA A 113 -0.63 -4.79 -13.42
C ALA A 113 -0.41 -6.21 -12.88
N LEU A 114 -1.28 -6.70 -11.99
CA LEU A 114 -1.20 -8.09 -11.51
C LEU A 114 -1.55 -9.10 -12.61
N LEU A 115 -2.50 -8.78 -13.49
CA LEU A 115 -2.83 -9.63 -14.65
C LEU A 115 -1.67 -9.66 -15.66
N GLU A 116 -1.06 -8.50 -15.92
CA GLU A 116 0.11 -8.37 -16.79
C GLU A 116 1.36 -9.05 -16.21
N LEU A 117 1.48 -9.16 -14.88
CA LEU A 117 2.60 -9.85 -14.22
C LEU A 117 2.63 -11.36 -14.49
N LYS A 118 1.47 -11.97 -14.76
CA LYS A 118 1.33 -13.42 -14.93
C LYS A 118 2.32 -14.04 -15.95
N PRO A 119 2.39 -13.58 -17.22
CA PRO A 119 3.32 -14.15 -18.21
C PRO A 119 4.79 -14.05 -17.78
N PHE A 120 5.19 -12.98 -17.08
CA PHE A 120 6.57 -12.85 -16.58
C PHE A 120 6.89 -13.90 -15.52
N VAL A 121 5.94 -14.19 -14.62
CA VAL A 121 6.12 -15.26 -13.63
C VAL A 121 6.22 -16.62 -14.31
N GLU A 122 5.39 -16.88 -15.32
CA GLU A 122 5.43 -18.12 -16.11
C GLU A 122 6.76 -18.28 -16.86
N GLU A 123 7.28 -17.19 -17.44
CA GLU A 123 8.58 -17.14 -18.12
C GLU A 123 9.73 -17.43 -17.15
N ILE A 124 9.77 -16.76 -15.99
CA ILE A 124 10.80 -16.96 -14.96
C ILE A 124 10.82 -18.41 -14.47
N LEU A 125 9.65 -19.04 -14.36
CA LEU A 125 9.55 -20.40 -13.87
C LEU A 125 9.80 -21.46 -14.94
N GLU A 126 9.82 -21.08 -16.24
CA GLU A 126 10.05 -21.98 -17.37
C GLU A 126 9.18 -23.25 -17.31
N GLY A 127 7.92 -23.10 -16.89
CA GLY A 127 6.98 -24.22 -16.73
C GLY A 127 7.23 -25.14 -15.51
N LYS A 128 8.20 -24.82 -14.64
CA LYS A 128 8.48 -25.57 -13.41
C LYS A 128 7.69 -25.00 -12.23
N HIS A 129 7.44 -25.85 -11.23
CA HIS A 129 6.86 -25.39 -9.97
C HIS A 129 7.93 -24.74 -9.07
N LEU A 130 7.60 -23.59 -8.49
CA LEU A 130 8.37 -22.99 -7.40
C LEU A 130 8.01 -23.67 -6.07
N ALA A 131 8.93 -24.47 -5.54
CA ALA A 131 8.80 -25.07 -4.22
C ALA A 131 9.42 -24.15 -3.15
N LEU A 132 8.62 -23.76 -2.15
CA LEU A 132 9.05 -22.90 -1.04
C LEU A 132 9.05 -23.70 0.28
N PRO A 133 10.19 -24.30 0.69
CA PRO A 133 10.29 -24.99 1.97
C PRO A 133 10.35 -23.99 3.13
N PHE A 134 9.55 -24.21 4.17
CA PHE A 134 9.57 -23.42 5.40
C PHE A 134 10.19 -24.23 6.53
N GLN A 135 11.27 -23.71 7.11
CA GLN A 135 11.97 -24.34 8.23
C GLN A 135 12.59 -23.28 9.14
N GLY A 136 12.51 -23.50 10.45
CA GLY A 136 13.05 -22.60 11.46
C GLY A 136 12.09 -21.49 11.87
N ILE A 137 12.53 -20.67 12.83
CA ILE A 137 11.81 -19.53 13.40
C ILE A 137 12.81 -18.38 13.52
N GLY A 138 12.37 -17.17 13.18
CA GLY A 138 13.15 -15.95 13.34
C GLY A 138 12.27 -14.78 13.76
N THR A 139 12.90 -13.67 14.13
CA THR A 139 12.23 -12.43 14.57
C THR A 139 12.86 -11.23 13.89
N PHE A 140 12.06 -10.23 13.53
CA PHE A 140 12.55 -8.90 13.14
C PHE A 140 12.50 -7.98 14.36
N GLN A 141 13.53 -7.14 14.53
CA GLN A 141 13.63 -6.13 15.59
C GLN A 141 13.16 -4.77 15.10
#